data_AF-A0ABD2ZD77-F1
#
_entry.id   AF-A0ABD2ZD77-F1
#
_cell.length_a   1.000
_cell.length_b   1.000
_cell.length_c   1.000
_cell.angle_alpha   90.00
_cell.angle_beta   90.00
_cell.angle_gamma   90.00
#
_symmetry.space_group_name_H-M   'P 1'
#
loop_
_entity.id
_entity.type
_entity.pdbx_description
1 polymer ?
#
loop_
_entity_poly.entity_id
_entity_poly.type
_entity_poly.pdbx_seq_one_letter_code
_entity_poly.pdbx_strand_id
1 'polypeptide(L)'
;MLLNMEELNLEKEMRNYDMKAVELRTRKGHFMAIEVPGLAERRPSLVDGDFVFIELAYQDRNGHNLKYQGYIYCIEADEVLLNFGKDFHVQHQPRSLYNIWFTFNRVNLRRLHQAVESAQNLDIDFLFPSLLTELSYKGIPIIPFTTLNQQQLQAVDMIFSSEGAPPYVIHGPPGTGKTLTLVEAILQLYTTRKNTRILVCAASDSAADHILEKLVTNRTAEVKENEIFRLNATSRQYEDVQSECI
;
A
#
# COMPACT_ATOMS: atom_id res chain seq x y z
N MET A 1 -16.50 -0.67 14.25
CA MET A 1 -16.94 0.72 14.52
C MET A 1 -15.87 1.74 14.14
N LEU A 2 -14.61 1.59 14.56
CA LEU A 2 -13.53 2.54 14.22
C LEU A 2 -13.25 2.66 12.71
N LEU A 3 -13.18 1.56 11.96
CA LEU A 3 -12.98 1.61 10.50
C LEU A 3 -14.08 2.38 9.77
N ASN A 4 -15.34 2.26 10.22
CA ASN A 4 -16.45 3.04 9.64
C ASN A 4 -16.29 4.54 9.91
N MET A 5 -15.79 4.91 11.09
CA MET A 5 -15.54 6.32 11.43
C MET A 5 -14.39 6.90 10.62
N GLU A 6 -13.32 6.12 10.42
CA GLU A 6 -12.20 6.50 9.56
C GLU A 6 -12.67 6.71 8.11
N GLU A 7 -13.50 5.79 7.59
CA GLU A 7 -14.08 5.91 6.25
C GLU A 7 -14.95 7.18 6.08
N LEU A 8 -15.78 7.51 7.07
CA LEU A 8 -16.56 8.74 7.06
C LEU A 8 -15.68 9.99 7.16
N ASN A 9 -14.58 9.94 7.93
CA ASN A 9 -13.64 11.05 8.03
C ASN A 9 -12.92 11.28 6.71
N LEU A 10 -12.41 10.23 6.07
CA LEU A 10 -11.77 10.28 4.76
C LEU A 10 -12.75 10.80 3.69
N GLU A 11 -14.01 10.35 3.71
CA GLU A 11 -15.01 10.88 2.79
C GLU A 11 -15.19 12.38 2.99
N LYS A 12 -15.37 12.85 4.23
CA LYS A 12 -15.54 14.27 4.54
C LYS A 12 -14.32 15.10 4.13
N GLU A 13 -13.13 14.58 4.39
CA GLU A 13 -11.88 15.24 4.02
C GLU A 13 -11.72 15.36 2.50
N MET A 14 -12.08 14.32 1.74
CA MET A 14 -12.03 14.35 0.28
C MET A 14 -12.99 15.39 -0.32
N ARG A 15 -14.16 15.59 0.29
CA ARG A 15 -15.11 16.63 -0.14
C ARG A 15 -14.56 18.06 -0.03
N ASN A 16 -13.50 18.28 0.75
CA ASN A 16 -12.86 19.61 0.84
C ASN A 16 -12.14 20.01 -0.46
N TYR A 17 -11.93 19.06 -1.38
CA TYR A 17 -11.38 19.30 -2.71
C TYR A 17 -12.45 19.49 -3.77
N ASP A 18 -13.74 19.33 -3.44
CA ASP A 18 -14.82 19.49 -4.41
C ASP A 18 -14.84 20.93 -4.97
N MET A 19 -15.02 21.04 -6.28
CA MET A 19 -14.99 22.32 -6.98
C MET A 19 -16.26 22.53 -7.78
N LYS A 20 -16.67 23.78 -7.96
CA LYS A 20 -17.88 24.14 -8.71
C LYS A 20 -17.53 25.05 -9.87
N ALA A 21 -18.19 24.82 -11.00
CA ALA A 21 -18.05 25.61 -12.22
C ALA A 21 -16.59 25.87 -12.62
N VAL A 22 -15.80 24.80 -12.77
CA VAL A 22 -14.39 24.87 -13.16
C VAL A 22 -14.20 24.40 -14.61
N GLU A 23 -13.29 25.05 -15.33
CA GLU A 23 -12.89 24.64 -16.67
C GLU A 23 -11.81 23.55 -16.59
N LEU A 24 -11.96 22.51 -17.42
CA LEU A 24 -10.93 21.49 -17.61
C LEU A 24 -10.01 21.90 -18.76
N ARG A 25 -8.70 21.82 -18.55
CA ARG A 25 -7.69 22.10 -19.58
C ARG A 25 -7.29 20.80 -20.27
N THR A 26 -7.35 20.73 -21.59
CA THR A 26 -6.87 19.54 -22.32
C THR A 26 -5.34 19.54 -22.37
N ARG A 27 -4.70 18.46 -21.91
CA ARG A 27 -3.24 18.26 -21.98
C ARG A 27 -2.90 17.21 -23.04
N LYS A 28 -1.61 17.09 -23.40
CA LYS A 28 -1.14 16.10 -24.38
C LYS A 28 -1.55 14.68 -23.93
N GLY A 29 -1.94 13.83 -24.88
CA GLY A 29 -2.34 12.45 -24.59
C GLY A 29 -3.82 12.26 -24.20
N HIS A 30 -4.69 13.26 -24.41
CA HIS A 30 -6.12 13.25 -24.06
C HIS A 30 -6.41 13.28 -22.55
N PHE A 31 -5.44 13.64 -21.71
CA PHE A 31 -5.72 13.91 -20.31
C PHE A 31 -6.40 15.26 -20.12
N MET A 32 -7.24 15.36 -19.08
CA MET A 32 -7.76 16.64 -18.61
C MET A 32 -7.00 17.08 -17.38
N ALA A 33 -6.66 18.36 -17.31
CA ALA A 33 -5.96 18.96 -16.19
C ALA A 33 -6.87 19.93 -15.44
N ILE A 34 -6.74 19.92 -14.12
CA ILE A 34 -7.39 20.88 -13.23
C ILE A 34 -6.39 21.35 -12.18
N GLU A 35 -6.46 22.63 -11.84
CA GLU A 35 -5.67 23.23 -10.78
C GLU A 35 -6.47 23.17 -9.48
N VAL A 36 -5.94 22.49 -8.47
CA VAL A 36 -6.55 22.31 -7.15
C VAL A 36 -5.74 23.11 -6.14
N PRO A 37 -6.22 24.28 -5.70
CA PRO A 37 -5.43 25.17 -4.84
C PRO A 37 -5.09 24.55 -3.49
N GLY A 38 -3.80 24.61 -3.12
CA GLY A 38 -3.30 24.12 -1.84
C GLY A 38 -3.25 22.60 -1.74
N LEU A 39 -3.17 21.90 -2.88
CA LEU A 39 -3.07 20.44 -2.91
C LEU A 39 -1.74 19.96 -2.30
N ALA A 40 -0.64 20.68 -2.59
CA ALA A 40 0.68 20.35 -2.03
C ALA A 40 0.74 20.43 -0.49
N GLU A 41 -0.14 21.21 0.13
CA GLU A 41 -0.15 21.47 1.59
C GLU A 41 -1.24 20.69 2.34
N ARG A 42 -2.24 20.15 1.64
CA ARG A 42 -3.40 19.51 2.28
C ARG A 42 -3.24 17.99 2.41
N ARG A 43 -3.62 17.50 3.59
CA ARG A 43 -3.77 16.08 3.91
C ARG A 43 -5.22 15.78 4.27
N PRO A 44 -5.75 14.60 3.92
CA PRO A 44 -5.14 13.57 3.08
C PRO A 44 -4.99 14.10 1.65
N SER A 45 -3.84 13.84 1.05
CA SER A 45 -3.57 14.26 -0.31
C SER A 45 -4.39 13.40 -1.26
N LEU A 46 -4.91 13.99 -2.33
CA LEU A 46 -5.39 13.20 -3.46
C LEU A 46 -4.26 12.26 -3.90
N VAL A 47 -4.59 11.03 -4.29
CA VAL A 47 -3.60 10.07 -4.77
C VAL A 47 -3.98 9.48 -6.11
N ASP A 48 -2.98 8.95 -6.80
CA ASP A 48 -3.15 8.28 -8.08
C ASP A 48 -4.13 7.10 -7.94
N GLY A 49 -5.09 7.05 -8.86
CA GLY A 49 -6.16 6.06 -8.86
C GLY A 49 -7.36 6.40 -7.98
N ASP A 50 -7.38 7.55 -7.30
CA ASP A 50 -8.62 8.09 -6.72
C ASP A 50 -9.63 8.43 -7.82
N PHE A 51 -10.91 8.37 -7.48
CA PHE A 51 -11.98 8.61 -8.45
C PHE A 51 -12.40 10.08 -8.45
N VAL A 52 -12.65 10.60 -9.64
CA VAL A 52 -13.23 11.92 -9.86
C VAL A 52 -14.57 11.77 -10.55
N PHE A 53 -15.55 12.54 -10.10
CA PHE A 53 -16.85 12.65 -10.74
C PHE A 53 -17.03 14.07 -11.24
N ILE A 54 -17.48 14.21 -12.48
CA ILE A 54 -17.74 15.52 -13.08
C ILE A 54 -19.14 15.58 -13.67
N GLU A 55 -19.76 16.75 -13.54
CA GLU A 55 -21.09 17.06 -14.06
C GLU A 55 -21.07 18.45 -14.68
N LEU A 56 -21.71 18.64 -15.83
CA LEU A 56 -21.82 19.99 -16.41
C LEU A 56 -22.48 20.95 -15.41
N ALA A 57 -21.90 22.14 -15.26
CA ALA A 57 -22.42 23.15 -14.33
C ALA A 57 -23.77 23.74 -14.77
N TYR A 58 -24.16 23.49 -16.02
CA TYR A 58 -25.41 23.89 -16.63
C TYR A 58 -26.14 22.65 -17.19
N GLN A 59 -27.46 22.73 -17.25
CA GLN A 59 -28.26 21.69 -17.90
C GLN A 59 -27.98 21.73 -19.40
N ASP A 60 -27.68 20.57 -20.00
CA ASP A 60 -27.57 20.46 -21.44
C ASP A 60 -28.95 20.77 -22.09
N ARG A 61 -28.97 21.05 -23.40
CA ARG A 61 -30.18 21.38 -24.19
C ARG A 61 -31.31 20.36 -24.03
N ASN A 62 -31.00 19.15 -23.59
CA ASN A 62 -31.93 18.06 -23.35
C ASN A 62 -32.41 17.94 -21.88
N GLY A 63 -32.03 18.87 -20.99
CA GLY A 63 -32.41 18.85 -19.57
C GLY A 63 -31.71 17.76 -18.74
N HIS A 64 -30.73 17.05 -19.31
CA HIS A 64 -29.96 16.02 -18.63
C HIS A 64 -28.66 16.58 -18.07
N ASN A 65 -28.39 16.27 -16.80
CA ASN A 65 -27.07 16.46 -16.22
C ASN A 65 -26.22 15.22 -16.49
N LEU A 66 -25.37 15.31 -17.52
CA LEU A 66 -24.42 14.25 -17.84
C LEU A 66 -23.35 14.17 -16.75
N LYS A 67 -23.25 13.00 -16.12
CA LYS A 67 -22.24 12.68 -15.11
C LYS A 67 -21.21 11.74 -15.71
N TYR A 68 -19.95 12.09 -15.57
CA TYR A 68 -18.84 11.27 -15.98
C TYR A 68 -18.01 10.88 -14.77
N GLN A 69 -17.57 9.63 -14.76
CA GLN A 69 -16.60 9.13 -13.81
C GLN A 69 -15.25 9.03 -14.51
N GLY A 70 -14.22 9.52 -13.84
CA GLY A 70 -12.83 9.37 -14.22
C GLY A 70 -11.99 8.98 -13.00
N TYR A 71 -10.69 9.03 -13.16
CA TYR A 71 -9.73 8.82 -12.09
C TYR A 71 -8.56 9.78 -12.20
N ILE A 72 -7.88 10.00 -11.07
CA ILE A 72 -6.63 10.76 -11.01
C ILE A 72 -5.54 9.89 -11.61
N TYR A 73 -4.97 10.35 -12.73
CA TYR A 73 -3.87 9.69 -13.41
C TYR A 73 -2.55 10.00 -12.72
N CYS A 74 -2.27 11.28 -12.45
CA CYS A 74 -1.14 11.72 -11.65
C CYS A 74 -1.35 13.15 -11.12
N ILE A 75 -0.50 13.55 -10.18
CA ILE A 75 -0.52 14.87 -9.55
C ILE A 75 0.83 15.55 -9.76
N GLU A 76 0.80 16.76 -10.31
CA GLU A 76 1.97 17.60 -10.58
C GLU A 76 1.85 18.93 -9.81
N ALA A 77 2.43 18.98 -8.60
CA ALA A 77 2.29 20.10 -7.67
C ALA A 77 0.81 20.38 -7.31
N ASP A 78 0.24 21.48 -7.80
CA ASP A 78 -1.17 21.83 -7.62
C ASP A 78 -2.04 21.49 -8.84
N GLU A 79 -1.47 20.92 -9.91
CA GLU A 79 -2.22 20.46 -11.08
C GLU A 79 -2.48 18.95 -11.00
N VAL A 80 -3.75 18.56 -11.14
CA VAL A 80 -4.19 17.16 -11.14
C VAL A 80 -4.54 16.76 -12.56
N LEU A 81 -3.90 15.69 -13.04
CA LEU A 81 -4.22 15.08 -14.33
C LEU A 81 -5.25 13.98 -14.15
N LEU A 82 -6.33 14.09 -14.91
CA LEU A 82 -7.52 13.25 -14.87
C LEU A 82 -7.64 12.47 -16.18
N ASN A 83 -8.04 11.22 -16.05
CA ASN A 83 -8.40 10.38 -17.19
C ASN A 83 -9.88 10.02 -17.17
N PHE A 84 -10.52 10.07 -18.33
CA PHE A 84 -11.93 9.78 -18.51
C PHE A 84 -12.14 8.81 -19.68
N GLY A 85 -13.32 8.19 -19.73
CA GLY A 85 -13.72 7.38 -20.88
C GLY A 85 -13.85 8.21 -22.16
N LYS A 86 -13.72 7.55 -23.32
CA LYS A 86 -13.80 8.20 -24.65
C LYS A 86 -15.06 9.04 -24.84
N ASP A 87 -16.19 8.59 -24.28
CA ASP A 87 -17.48 9.28 -24.37
C ASP A 87 -17.43 10.69 -23.80
N PHE A 88 -16.67 10.90 -22.72
CA PHE A 88 -16.47 12.22 -22.15
C PHE A 88 -15.70 13.13 -23.13
N HIS A 89 -14.61 12.64 -23.71
CA HIS A 89 -13.80 13.42 -24.65
C HIS A 89 -14.55 13.83 -25.91
N VAL A 90 -15.50 13.00 -26.37
CA VAL A 90 -16.36 13.31 -27.52
C VAL A 90 -17.35 14.44 -27.19
N GLN A 91 -17.84 14.49 -25.95
CA GLN A 91 -18.86 15.46 -25.53
C GLN A 91 -18.27 16.74 -24.92
N HIS A 92 -17.02 16.70 -24.47
CA HIS A 92 -16.34 17.84 -23.90
C HIS A 92 -16.12 18.95 -24.93
N GLN A 93 -16.45 20.18 -24.54
CA GLN A 93 -16.17 21.39 -25.33
C GLN A 93 -15.20 22.31 -24.58
N PRO A 94 -14.27 22.98 -25.28
CA PRO A 94 -13.42 24.00 -24.68
C PRO A 94 -14.26 25.03 -23.92
N ARG A 95 -13.81 25.42 -22.71
CA ARG A 95 -14.50 26.35 -21.80
C ARG A 95 -15.82 25.85 -21.20
N SER A 96 -16.10 24.55 -21.30
CA SER A 96 -17.20 23.96 -20.52
C SER A 96 -16.86 24.01 -19.03
N LEU A 97 -17.83 24.45 -18.23
CA LEU A 97 -17.72 24.50 -16.78
C LEU A 97 -18.31 23.24 -16.17
N TYR A 98 -17.57 22.62 -15.25
CA TYR A 98 -17.96 21.40 -14.56
C TYR A 98 -18.00 21.60 -13.04
N ASN A 99 -18.97 20.94 -12.40
CA ASN A 99 -18.91 20.64 -10.99
C ASN A 99 -18.16 19.33 -10.80
N ILE A 100 -17.24 19.30 -9.85
CA ILE A 100 -16.25 18.24 -9.69
C ILE A 100 -16.28 17.77 -8.25
N TRP A 101 -16.36 16.46 -8.07
CA TRP A 101 -16.30 15.82 -6.76
C TRP A 101 -15.22 14.76 -6.74
N PHE A 102 -14.42 14.77 -5.67
CA PHE A 102 -13.39 13.77 -5.45
C PHE A 102 -13.88 12.69 -4.49
N THR A 103 -13.44 11.46 -4.73
CA THR A 103 -13.71 10.33 -3.84
C THR A 103 -12.47 9.46 -3.79
N PHE A 104 -12.12 8.98 -2.60
CA PHE A 104 -10.93 8.17 -2.43
C PHE A 104 -11.16 6.73 -2.86
N ASN A 105 -10.08 6.03 -3.21
CA ASN A 105 -10.13 4.62 -3.52
C ASN A 105 -10.40 3.77 -2.26
N ARG A 106 -11.60 3.18 -2.20
CA ARG A 106 -12.06 2.35 -1.06
C ARG A 106 -11.44 0.96 -0.98
N VAL A 107 -10.59 0.53 -1.91
CA VAL A 107 -10.06 -0.85 -1.96
C VAL A 107 -9.33 -1.22 -0.67
N ASN A 108 -8.47 -0.34 -0.14
CA ASN A 108 -7.73 -0.63 1.09
C ASN A 108 -8.64 -0.75 2.31
N LEU A 109 -9.60 0.19 2.47
CA LEU A 109 -10.59 0.11 3.55
C LEU A 109 -11.46 -1.14 3.44
N ARG A 110 -11.93 -1.49 2.25
CA ARG A 110 -12.71 -2.72 2.02
C ARG A 110 -11.92 -3.97 2.40
N ARG A 111 -10.62 -4.03 2.09
CA ARG A 111 -9.73 -5.13 2.52
C ARG A 111 -9.59 -5.19 4.04
N LEU A 112 -9.50 -4.05 4.72
CA LEU A 112 -9.48 -4.01 6.19
C LEU A 112 -10.81 -4.50 6.79
N HIS A 113 -11.95 -4.08 6.23
CA HIS A 113 -13.26 -4.61 6.62
C HIS A 113 -13.36 -6.12 6.45
N GLN A 114 -12.97 -6.61 5.28
CA GLN A 114 -12.96 -8.04 4.98
C GLN A 114 -12.02 -8.81 5.92
N ALA A 115 -10.86 -8.25 6.26
CA ALA A 115 -9.92 -8.87 7.20
C ALA A 115 -10.50 -8.96 8.61
N VAL A 116 -11.15 -7.91 9.10
CA VAL A 116 -11.82 -7.91 10.42
C VAL A 116 -12.98 -8.90 10.46
N GLU A 117 -13.79 -8.96 9.39
CA GLU A 117 -14.86 -9.93 9.26
C GLU A 117 -14.32 -11.37 9.22
N SER A 118 -13.27 -11.61 8.45
CA SER A 118 -12.61 -12.93 8.36
C SER A 118 -11.97 -13.35 9.69
N ALA A 119 -11.42 -12.39 10.45
CA ALA A 119 -10.79 -12.65 11.73
C ALA A 119 -11.77 -13.16 12.80
N GLN A 120 -13.08 -12.95 12.64
CA GLN A 120 -14.09 -13.52 13.53
C GLN A 120 -14.11 -15.06 13.51
N ASN A 121 -13.60 -15.67 12.43
CA ASN A 121 -13.50 -17.12 12.28
C ASN A 121 -12.17 -17.68 12.78
N LEU A 122 -11.25 -16.83 13.26
CA LEU A 122 -9.98 -17.26 13.82
C LEU A 122 -10.11 -17.54 15.32
N ASP A 123 -9.23 -18.40 15.82
CA ASP A 123 -9.13 -18.65 17.26
C ASP A 123 -8.70 -17.36 17.99
N ILE A 124 -9.38 -17.07 19.10
CA ILE A 124 -9.08 -15.90 19.91
C ILE A 124 -7.70 -16.00 20.55
N ASP A 125 -7.25 -17.20 20.89
CA ASP A 125 -5.91 -17.41 21.47
C ASP A 125 -4.80 -17.22 20.41
N PHE A 126 -5.13 -17.33 19.13
CA PHE A 126 -4.21 -16.96 18.06
C PHE A 126 -4.07 -15.44 17.90
N LEU A 127 -5.19 -14.71 17.98
CA LEU A 127 -5.22 -13.26 17.85
C LEU A 127 -4.74 -12.52 19.11
N PHE A 128 -5.12 -13.05 20.27
CA PHE A 128 -4.90 -12.48 21.60
C PHE A 128 -4.40 -13.58 22.55
N PRO A 129 -3.18 -14.09 22.35
CA PRO A 129 -2.64 -15.16 23.17
C PRO A 129 -2.57 -14.74 24.64
N SER A 130 -3.25 -15.50 25.47
CA SER A 130 -3.37 -15.28 26.92
C SER A 130 -2.29 -16.03 27.73
N LEU A 131 -1.74 -17.11 27.16
CA LEU A 131 -0.77 -17.99 27.81
C LEU A 131 0.55 -17.99 27.04
N LEU A 132 1.66 -17.78 27.76
CA LEU A 132 3.00 -18.03 27.22
C LEU A 132 3.22 -19.55 27.23
N THR A 133 3.04 -20.20 26.09
CA THR A 133 3.48 -21.60 25.93
C THR A 133 4.99 -21.66 26.07
N GLU A 134 5.50 -22.58 26.90
CA GLU A 134 6.93 -22.82 27.01
C GLU A 134 7.51 -23.21 25.65
N LEU A 135 8.55 -22.48 25.23
CA LEU A 135 9.22 -22.72 23.96
C LEU A 135 9.96 -24.05 24.02
N SER A 136 9.61 -25.00 23.16
CA SER A 136 10.43 -26.18 22.92
C SER A 136 11.64 -25.76 22.10
N TYR A 137 12.74 -25.46 22.78
CA TYR A 137 14.01 -25.09 22.13
C TYR A 137 14.59 -26.30 21.40
N LYS A 138 14.40 -26.38 20.09
CA LYS A 138 15.18 -27.29 19.24
C LYS A 138 16.52 -26.62 18.98
N GLY A 139 17.55 -27.01 19.73
CA GLY A 139 18.90 -26.42 19.68
C GLY A 139 19.67 -26.65 18.38
N ILE A 140 19.10 -26.23 17.25
CA ILE A 140 19.74 -26.22 15.95
C ILE A 140 20.65 -24.98 15.92
N PRO A 141 21.98 -25.16 15.75
CA PRO A 141 22.90 -24.04 15.75
C PRO A 141 22.66 -23.13 14.54
N ILE A 142 22.51 -21.83 14.81
CA ILE A 142 22.35 -20.79 13.79
C ILE A 142 23.72 -20.32 13.35
N ILE A 143 23.94 -20.29 12.03
CA ILE A 143 25.14 -19.73 11.42
C ILE A 143 24.72 -18.47 10.68
N PRO A 144 24.97 -17.27 11.23
CA PRO A 144 24.52 -16.03 10.62
C PRO A 144 25.17 -15.80 9.25
N PHE A 145 24.38 -15.38 8.27
CA PHE A 145 24.87 -14.95 6.96
C PHE A 145 25.51 -13.56 7.01
N THR A 146 25.20 -12.77 8.04
CA THR A 146 25.70 -11.42 8.26
C THR A 146 26.23 -11.23 9.66
N THR A 147 27.05 -10.19 9.87
CA THR A 147 27.56 -9.85 11.21
C THR A 147 26.44 -9.25 12.06
N LEU A 148 25.96 -10.02 13.03
CA LEU A 148 24.97 -9.59 14.02
C LEU A 148 25.60 -9.35 15.39
N ASN A 149 25.03 -8.41 16.15
CA ASN A 149 25.35 -8.30 17.57
C ASN A 149 24.59 -9.36 18.40
N GLN A 150 24.95 -9.49 19.68
CA GLN A 150 24.39 -10.52 20.56
C GLN A 150 22.86 -10.43 20.70
N GLN A 151 22.29 -9.22 20.79
CA GLN A 151 20.84 -9.03 20.94
C GLN A 151 20.09 -9.40 19.66
N GLN A 152 20.65 -9.06 18.50
CA GLN A 152 20.10 -9.42 17.20
C GLN A 152 20.16 -10.94 16.99
N LEU A 153 21.28 -11.58 17.35
CA LEU A 153 21.44 -13.02 17.26
C LEU A 153 20.44 -13.76 18.15
N GLN A 154 20.24 -13.30 19.39
CA GLN A 154 19.22 -13.84 20.29
C GLN A 154 17.81 -13.70 19.71
N ALA A 155 17.49 -12.56 19.09
CA ALA A 155 16.19 -12.35 18.45
C ALA A 155 15.98 -13.33 17.27
N VAL A 156 17.01 -13.52 16.43
CA VAL A 156 16.97 -14.51 15.34
C VAL A 156 16.78 -15.92 15.90
N ASP A 157 17.49 -16.28 16.98
CA ASP A 157 17.40 -17.58 17.62
C ASP A 157 16.02 -17.88 18.19
N MET A 158 15.38 -16.91 18.84
CA MET A 158 14.01 -17.05 19.32
C MET A 158 13.00 -17.26 18.19
N ILE A 159 13.14 -16.52 17.08
CA ILE A 159 12.25 -16.66 15.92
C ILE A 159 12.46 -18.01 15.23
N PHE A 160 13.72 -18.43 15.10
CA PHE A 160 14.06 -19.66 14.41
C PHE A 160 13.72 -20.92 15.21
N SER A 161 13.83 -20.87 16.54
CA SER A 161 13.59 -22.02 17.42
C SER A 161 12.11 -22.25 17.73
N SER A 162 11.23 -21.31 17.37
CA SER A 162 9.82 -21.39 17.70
C SER A 162 8.99 -22.08 16.61
N GLU A 163 8.02 -22.88 17.05
CA GLU A 163 6.96 -23.48 16.25
C GLU A 163 5.63 -23.25 16.98
N GLY A 164 4.65 -22.62 16.34
CA GLY A 164 3.30 -22.43 16.90
C GLY A 164 3.20 -21.46 18.09
N ALA A 165 4.24 -20.67 18.36
CA ALA A 165 4.29 -19.69 19.44
C ALA A 165 3.46 -18.42 19.14
N PRO A 166 3.10 -17.61 20.16
CA PRO A 166 2.54 -16.28 19.96
C PRO A 166 3.46 -15.37 19.11
N PRO A 167 2.93 -14.31 18.48
CA PRO A 167 3.71 -13.45 17.60
C PRO A 167 4.90 -12.81 18.33
N TYR A 168 6.07 -12.85 17.68
CA TYR A 168 7.28 -12.19 18.19
C TYR A 168 7.33 -10.73 17.78
N VAL A 169 7.59 -9.86 18.75
CA VAL A 169 7.76 -8.43 18.52
C VAL A 169 9.23 -8.07 18.67
N ILE A 170 9.88 -7.73 17.56
CA ILE A 170 11.22 -7.12 17.59
C ILE A 170 11.06 -5.62 17.83
N HIS A 171 11.47 -5.16 19.01
CA HIS A 171 11.47 -3.75 19.35
C HIS A 171 12.90 -3.18 19.35
N GLY A 172 13.04 -1.92 18.93
CA GLY A 172 14.31 -1.21 19.00
C GLY A 172 14.24 0.20 18.43
N PRO A 173 15.03 1.17 18.93
CA PRO A 173 15.13 2.51 18.37
C PRO A 173 15.45 2.55 16.87
N PRO A 174 15.23 3.69 16.19
CA PRO A 174 15.70 3.88 14.81
C PRO A 174 17.20 3.56 14.68
N GLY A 175 17.60 2.92 13.57
CA GLY A 175 19.01 2.59 13.30
C GLY A 175 19.55 1.33 14.00
N THR A 176 18.78 0.63 14.83
CA THR A 176 19.25 -0.58 15.56
C THR A 176 19.28 -1.87 14.74
N GLY A 177 19.12 -1.78 13.41
CA GLY A 177 19.22 -2.94 12.53
C GLY A 177 18.03 -3.91 12.58
N LYS A 178 16.83 -3.47 13.00
CA LYS A 178 15.63 -4.33 13.03
C LYS A 178 15.37 -5.06 11.70
N THR A 179 15.47 -4.34 10.58
CA THR A 179 15.32 -4.92 9.24
C THR A 179 16.39 -5.96 8.95
N LEU A 180 17.64 -5.72 9.36
CA LEU A 180 18.73 -6.68 9.22
C LEU A 180 18.45 -7.95 10.02
N THR A 181 18.00 -7.82 11.28
CA THR A 181 17.59 -8.94 12.13
C THR A 181 16.46 -9.75 11.49
N LEU A 182 15.45 -9.08 10.93
CA LEU A 182 14.32 -9.73 10.27
C LEU A 182 14.76 -10.49 9.01
N VAL A 183 15.58 -9.86 8.17
CA VAL A 183 16.15 -10.47 6.96
C VAL A 183 16.95 -11.72 7.33
N GLU A 184 17.81 -11.64 8.33
CA GLU A 184 18.57 -12.79 8.81
C GLU A 184 17.64 -13.94 9.24
N ALA A 185 16.62 -13.66 10.05
CA ALA A 185 15.66 -14.68 10.48
C ALA A 185 14.93 -15.35 9.30
N ILE A 186 14.54 -14.58 8.28
CA ILE A 186 13.94 -15.10 7.05
C ILE A 186 14.91 -16.04 6.32
N LEU A 187 16.18 -15.65 6.17
CA LEU A 187 17.20 -16.47 5.50
C LEU A 187 17.50 -17.77 6.26
N GLN A 188 17.53 -17.72 7.60
CA GLN A 188 17.69 -18.92 8.43
C GLN A 188 16.54 -19.91 8.23
N LEU A 189 15.30 -19.40 8.20
CA LEU A 189 14.11 -20.22 7.96
C LEU A 189 14.10 -20.79 6.53
N TYR A 190 14.38 -19.97 5.53
CA TYR A 190 14.41 -20.37 4.12
C TYR A 190 15.44 -21.47 3.84
N THR A 191 16.68 -21.30 4.33
CA THR A 191 17.76 -22.27 4.06
C THR A 191 17.63 -23.56 4.85
N THR A 192 17.06 -23.51 6.06
CA THR A 192 16.96 -24.69 6.92
C THR A 192 15.67 -25.48 6.72
N ARG A 193 14.54 -24.82 6.42
CA ARG A 193 13.21 -25.44 6.35
C ARG A 193 12.67 -25.45 4.90
N LYS A 194 13.08 -26.45 4.11
CA LYS A 194 12.81 -26.56 2.66
C LYS A 194 11.34 -26.48 2.20
N ASN A 195 10.37 -26.69 3.09
CA ASN A 195 8.94 -26.65 2.77
C ASN A 195 8.21 -25.46 3.41
N THR A 196 8.94 -24.50 3.97
CA THR A 196 8.34 -23.31 4.59
C THR A 196 7.99 -22.27 3.53
N ARG A 197 6.77 -21.73 3.62
CA ARG A 197 6.33 -20.57 2.84
C ARG A 197 6.31 -19.36 3.75
N ILE A 198 7.00 -18.29 3.36
CA ILE A 198 7.16 -17.08 4.17
C ILE A 198 6.38 -15.95 3.49
N LEU A 199 5.41 -15.38 4.19
CA LEU A 199 4.74 -14.15 3.76
C LEU A 199 5.38 -12.97 4.49
N VAL A 200 5.95 -12.04 3.72
CA VAL A 200 6.54 -10.80 4.24
C VAL A 200 5.62 -9.64 3.89
N CYS A 201 5.20 -8.88 4.90
CA CYS A 201 4.36 -7.70 4.75
C CYS A 201 5.09 -6.48 5.33
N ALA A 202 4.92 -5.33 4.69
CA ALA A 202 5.40 -4.03 5.19
C ALA A 202 4.32 -2.96 4.99
N ALA A 203 4.42 -1.86 5.74
CA ALA A 203 3.44 -0.78 5.67
C ALA A 203 3.58 0.12 4.43
N SER A 204 4.71 0.06 3.73
CA SER A 204 4.94 0.80 2.48
C SER A 204 5.65 -0.06 1.44
N ASP A 205 5.46 0.26 0.17
CA ASP A 205 6.14 -0.41 -0.94
C ASP A 205 7.66 -0.28 -0.82
N SER A 206 8.16 0.90 -0.47
CA SER A 206 9.59 1.15 -0.26
C SER A 206 10.19 0.28 0.86
N ALA A 207 9.44 0.00 1.93
CA ALA A 207 9.90 -0.85 3.01
C ALA A 207 9.91 -2.33 2.60
N ALA A 208 8.91 -2.78 1.84
CA ALA A 208 8.87 -4.12 1.28
C ALA A 208 10.02 -4.37 0.30
N ASP A 209 10.28 -3.40 -0.58
CA ASP A 209 11.38 -3.45 -1.56
C ASP A 209 12.74 -3.46 -0.86
N HIS A 210 12.91 -2.67 0.20
CA HIS A 210 14.16 -2.68 0.96
C HIS A 210 14.43 -4.04 1.63
N ILE A 211 13.39 -4.75 2.08
CA ILE A 211 13.54 -6.12 2.59
C ILE A 211 13.91 -7.08 1.45
N LEU A 212 13.24 -6.95 0.30
CA LEU A 212 13.48 -7.78 -0.89
C LEU A 212 14.92 -7.63 -1.41
N GLU A 213 15.40 -6.41 -1.58
CA GLU A 213 16.77 -6.08 -1.97
C GLU A 213 17.79 -6.79 -1.06
N LYS A 214 17.57 -6.74 0.26
CA LYS A 214 18.45 -7.38 1.25
C LYS A 214 18.42 -8.91 1.18
N LEU A 215 17.29 -9.51 0.82
CA LEU A 215 17.16 -10.96 0.64
C LEU A 215 17.90 -11.43 -0.61
N VAL A 216 17.70 -10.75 -1.75
CA VAL A 216 18.28 -11.14 -3.05
C VAL A 216 19.79 -10.83 -3.13
N THR A 217 20.23 -9.72 -2.52
CA THR A 217 21.66 -9.34 -2.53
C THR A 217 22.53 -10.27 -1.66
N ASN A 218 21.92 -11.05 -0.75
CA ASN A 218 22.67 -11.98 0.09
C ASN A 218 23.13 -13.21 -0.70
N ARG A 219 24.33 -13.11 -1.29
CA ARG A 219 24.93 -14.16 -2.11
C ARG A 219 25.19 -15.47 -1.37
N THR A 220 25.32 -15.43 -0.04
CA THR A 220 25.63 -16.62 0.77
C THR A 220 24.41 -17.51 0.97
N ALA A 221 23.20 -16.94 0.97
CA ALA A 221 21.95 -17.69 1.12
C ALA A 221 21.45 -18.29 -0.21
N GLU A 222 22.04 -17.90 -1.35
CA GLU A 222 21.72 -18.38 -2.70
C GLU A 222 20.21 -18.40 -3.02
N VAL A 223 19.49 -17.36 -2.58
CA VAL A 223 18.05 -17.28 -2.83
C VAL A 223 17.81 -17.11 -4.32
N LYS A 224 17.04 -18.03 -4.90
CA LYS A 224 16.74 -17.99 -6.35
C LYS A 224 15.64 -16.99 -6.63
N GLU A 225 15.78 -16.25 -7.73
CA GLU A 225 14.80 -15.25 -8.17
C GLU A 225 13.40 -15.85 -8.36
N ASN A 226 13.30 -17.10 -8.82
CA ASN A 226 12.00 -17.77 -9.02
C ASN A 226 11.37 -18.33 -7.73
N GLU A 227 12.02 -18.18 -6.57
CA GLU A 227 11.53 -18.62 -5.26
C GLU A 227 11.03 -17.45 -4.41
N ILE A 228 11.15 -16.20 -4.90
CA ILE A 228 10.55 -15.00 -4.31
C ILE A 228 9.55 -14.39 -5.29
N PHE A 229 8.44 -13.85 -4.78
CA PHE A 229 7.48 -13.11 -5.58
C PHE A 229 7.08 -11.78 -4.91
N ARG A 230 7.35 -10.66 -5.59
CA ARG A 230 6.94 -9.32 -5.15
C ARG A 230 5.58 -8.97 -5.72
N LEU A 231 4.54 -9.05 -4.87
CA LEU A 231 3.20 -8.64 -5.25
C LEU A 231 3.05 -7.11 -5.17
N ASN A 232 3.06 -6.41 -6.31
CA ASN A 232 2.89 -4.96 -6.39
C ASN A 232 1.41 -4.55 -6.47
N ALA A 233 1.08 -3.37 -5.92
CA ALA A 233 -0.23 -2.76 -6.10
C ALA A 233 -0.42 -2.28 -7.54
N THR A 234 -1.64 -2.37 -8.08
CA THR A 234 -1.96 -1.93 -9.45
C THR A 234 -1.86 -0.41 -9.62
N SER A 235 -1.92 0.34 -8.53
CA SER A 235 -1.77 1.80 -8.50
C SER A 235 -0.32 2.26 -8.36
N ARG A 236 0.63 1.33 -8.16
CA ARG A 236 2.05 1.67 -8.03
C ARG A 236 2.58 2.10 -9.39
N GLN A 237 3.22 3.27 -9.46
CA GLN A 237 3.83 3.75 -10.70
C GLN A 237 4.97 2.82 -11.13
N TYR A 238 5.12 2.65 -12.45
CA TYR A 238 6.13 1.75 -12.99
C TYR A 238 7.54 2.27 -12.71
N GLU A 239 7.76 3.59 -12.74
CA GLU A 239 9.05 4.20 -12.42
C GLU A 239 9.50 3.95 -10.98
N ASP A 240 8.55 3.73 -10.06
CA ASP A 240 8.84 3.47 -8.65
C ASP A 240 9.20 2.01 -8.37
N VAL A 241 9.00 1.09 -9.33
CA VAL A 241 9.36 -0.31 -9.19
C VAL A 241 10.84 -0.48 -9.52
N GLN A 242 11.65 -0.89 -8.54
CA GLN A 242 13.06 -1.18 -8.78
C GLN A 242 13.20 -2.30 -9.82
N SER A 243 14.13 -2.14 -10.77
CA SER A 243 14.35 -3.09 -11.87
C SER A 243 14.67 -4.52 -11.40
N GLU A 244 15.21 -4.65 -10.19
CA GLU A 244 15.56 -5.91 -9.53
C GLU A 244 14.33 -6.61 -8.90
N CYS A 245 13.18 -5.94 -8.89
CA CYS A 245 11.91 -6.37 -8.29
C CYS A 245 10.79 -6.62 -9.32
N ILE A 246 11.13 -6.65 -10.62
CA ILE A 246 10.22 -6.90 -11.76
C ILE A 246 10.19 -8.40 -12.09
#